data_AF-A0A9E3FLD4-F1
#
_entry.id   AF-A0A9E3FLD4-F1
#
_cell.length_a   1.000
_cell.length_b   1.000
_cell.length_c   1.000
_cell.angle_alpha   90.00
_cell.angle_beta   90.00
_cell.angle_gamma   90.00
#
_symmetry.space_group_name_H-M   'P 1'
#
loop_
_entity.id
_entity.type
_entity.pdbx_description
1 polymer ?
#
loop_
_entity_poly.entity_id
_entity_poly.type
_entity_poly.pdbx_seq_one_letter_code
_entity_poly.pdbx_strand_id
1 'polypeptide(L)'
;MFAELRIDHLLPEYLARAAAERDAVLQLVGLAPEFDILGKENLAPSCAGCNDQKGSTILEPGRLAILISKVREKIAAVEAHERNRQAAKDLDGILRAVVSSVESGKFSLQELKNRLSDLGTGKDGLTLDFAVSSEDRARKLILTTEVVDQLRRRRITLAEIVASIRNSLAHNDFKVDRRSVSAFLIRGRGGLMVTFEMWRHEVRVTNAYIS
;
A
#
# COMPACT_ATOMS: atom_id res chain seq x y z
N MET A 1 24.20 -1.78 28.15
CA MET A 1 23.59 -0.49 27.77
C MET A 1 23.31 -0.56 26.27
N PHE A 2 22.04 -0.58 25.84
CA PHE A 2 21.72 -0.58 24.41
C PHE A 2 22.03 0.81 23.87
N ALA A 3 22.94 0.92 22.89
CA ALA A 3 23.24 2.20 22.25
C ALA A 3 22.01 2.69 21.49
N GLU A 4 21.70 3.98 21.60
CA GLU A 4 20.67 4.62 20.79
C GLU A 4 21.07 4.51 19.31
N LEU A 5 20.26 3.78 18.52
CA LEU A 5 20.49 3.59 17.10
C LEU A 5 19.76 4.68 16.32
N ARG A 6 20.47 5.29 15.38
CA ARG A 6 19.95 6.26 14.41
C ARG A 6 20.00 5.64 13.02
N ILE A 7 19.14 6.09 12.13
CA ILE A 7 19.21 5.71 10.72
C ILE A 7 20.26 6.59 10.05
N ASP A 8 21.21 5.99 9.34
CA ASP A 8 22.27 6.66 8.60
C ASP A 8 22.42 6.06 7.19
N HIS A 9 22.99 6.84 6.28
CA HIS A 9 23.32 6.43 4.93
C HIS A 9 24.63 5.65 4.87
N LEU A 10 24.65 4.45 4.29
CA LEU A 10 25.85 3.64 4.15
C LEU A 10 26.88 4.29 3.21
N LEU A 11 26.41 4.81 2.07
CA LEU A 11 27.13 5.68 1.14
C LEU A 11 26.81 7.14 1.45
N PRO A 12 27.79 8.06 1.40
CA PRO A 12 27.57 9.47 1.67
C PRO A 12 26.54 10.14 0.74
N GLU A 13 25.66 10.97 1.31
CA GLU A 13 24.60 11.68 0.58
C GLU A 13 25.12 12.60 -0.53
N TYR A 14 26.32 13.16 -0.36
CA TYR A 14 26.90 14.08 -1.35
C TYR A 14 27.10 13.40 -2.72
N LEU A 15 27.25 12.07 -2.76
CA LEU A 15 27.36 11.29 -4.01
C LEU A 15 26.09 11.42 -4.87
N ALA A 16 24.94 11.78 -4.30
CA ALA A 16 23.73 12.07 -5.08
C ALA A 16 23.91 13.27 -6.04
N ARG A 17 24.88 14.16 -5.77
CA ARG A 17 25.16 15.35 -6.59
C ARG A 17 26.49 15.27 -7.34
N ALA A 18 27.31 14.24 -7.10
CA ALA A 18 28.63 14.07 -7.68
C ALA A 18 28.66 12.83 -8.60
N ALA A 19 28.02 12.91 -9.77
CA ALA A 19 27.77 11.74 -10.64
C ALA A 19 29.03 10.95 -11.00
N ALA A 20 30.12 11.61 -11.38
CA ALA A 20 31.36 10.92 -11.75
C ALA A 20 31.99 10.17 -10.56
N GLU A 21 31.95 10.75 -9.37
CA GLU A 21 32.46 10.12 -8.14
C GLU A 21 31.54 8.99 -7.69
N ARG A 22 30.23 9.20 -7.77
CA ARG A 22 29.22 8.18 -7.52
C ARG A 22 29.46 6.95 -8.37
N ASP A 23 29.60 7.12 -9.68
CA ASP A 23 29.75 6.00 -10.61
C ASP A 23 31.04 5.22 -10.33
N ALA A 24 32.14 5.91 -10.03
CA ALA A 24 33.39 5.28 -9.61
C ALA A 24 33.23 4.48 -8.30
N VAL A 25 32.53 5.04 -7.30
CA VAL A 25 32.28 4.38 -6.02
C VAL A 25 31.37 3.18 -6.20
N LEU A 26 30.27 3.29 -6.94
CA LEU A 26 29.35 2.18 -7.23
C LEU A 26 30.08 1.04 -7.93
N GLN A 27 30.94 1.35 -8.91
CA GLN A 27 31.76 0.36 -9.59
C GLN A 27 32.76 -0.31 -8.64
N LEU A 28 33.45 0.46 -7.81
CA LEU A 28 34.43 -0.05 -6.85
C LEU A 28 33.81 -1.04 -5.85
N VAL A 29 32.57 -0.78 -5.45
CA VAL A 29 31.87 -1.58 -4.44
C VAL A 29 30.90 -2.61 -5.04
N GLY A 30 30.87 -2.74 -6.37
CA GLY A 30 30.09 -3.74 -7.10
C GLY A 30 28.58 -3.52 -7.07
N LEU A 31 28.12 -2.28 -6.95
CA LEU A 31 26.71 -1.92 -7.01
C LEU A 31 26.27 -1.57 -8.44
N ALA A 32 24.97 -1.74 -8.68
CA ALA A 32 24.37 -1.39 -9.96
C ALA A 32 24.41 0.14 -10.19
N PRO A 33 24.57 0.61 -11.44
CA PRO A 33 24.55 2.05 -11.76
C PRO A 33 23.25 2.76 -11.35
N GLU A 34 22.15 2.01 -11.25
CA GLU A 34 20.82 2.51 -10.86
C GLU A 34 20.63 2.60 -9.34
N PHE A 35 21.66 2.31 -8.54
CA PHE A 35 21.57 2.40 -7.08
C PHE A 35 21.23 3.83 -6.64
N ASP A 36 20.10 3.97 -5.95
CA ASP A 36 19.64 5.25 -5.43
C ASP A 36 20.37 5.60 -4.12
N ILE A 37 21.24 6.60 -4.18
CA ILE A 37 22.00 7.11 -3.02
C ILE A 37 21.08 7.62 -1.91
N LEU A 38 19.92 8.18 -2.25
CA LEU A 38 18.94 8.68 -1.27
C LEU A 38 17.84 7.63 -0.98
N GLY A 39 17.98 6.44 -1.58
CA GLY A 39 17.03 5.36 -1.45
C GLY A 39 17.19 4.60 -0.14
N LYS A 40 16.13 3.85 0.22
CA LYS A 40 16.11 3.02 1.43
C LYS A 40 17.16 1.91 1.43
N GLU A 41 17.62 1.49 0.25
CA GLU A 41 18.74 0.55 0.09
C GLU A 41 20.05 1.06 0.68
N ASN A 42 20.17 2.38 0.84
CA ASN A 42 21.33 3.01 1.43
C ASN A 42 21.16 3.27 2.93
N LEU A 43 20.03 2.93 3.56
CA LEU A 43 19.75 3.28 4.96
C LEU A 43 19.97 2.10 5.90
N ALA A 44 20.76 2.30 6.96
CA ALA A 44 21.03 1.30 7.98
C ALA A 44 21.04 1.89 9.39
N PRO A 45 20.71 1.09 10.43
CA PRO A 45 20.88 1.51 11.81
C PRO A 45 22.36 1.62 12.16
N SER A 46 22.77 2.76 12.71
CA SER A 46 24.11 3.07 13.17
C SER A 46 24.07 3.68 14.56
N CYS A 47 25.09 3.43 15.38
CA CYS A 47 25.22 4.08 16.68
C CYS A 47 25.65 5.55 16.49
N ALA A 48 25.26 6.46 17.39
CA ALA A 48 25.59 7.88 17.25
C ALA A 48 27.11 8.12 17.05
N GLY A 49 27.95 7.55 17.91
CA GLY A 49 29.41 7.70 17.78
C GLY A 49 29.98 7.04 16.51
N CYS A 50 29.37 5.95 16.04
CA CYS A 50 29.74 5.28 14.79
C CYS A 50 29.43 6.16 13.58
N ASN A 51 28.28 6.85 13.61
CA ASN A 51 27.85 7.79 12.59
C ASN A 51 28.78 9.01 12.54
N ASP A 52 29.06 9.61 13.70
CA ASP A 52 29.92 10.79 13.80
C ASP A 52 31.35 10.48 13.32
N GLN A 53 31.88 9.29 13.63
CA GLN A 53 33.18 8.84 13.15
C GLN A 53 33.21 8.51 11.65
N LYS A 54 32.11 7.97 11.11
CA LYS A 54 32.01 7.65 9.68
C LYS A 54 31.95 8.93 8.86
N GLY A 55 31.09 9.89 9.22
CA GLY A 55 30.91 11.13 8.47
C GLY A 55 30.75 10.89 6.96
N SER A 56 31.63 11.50 6.16
CA SER A 56 31.69 11.33 4.70
C SER A 56 32.63 10.21 4.23
N THR A 57 33.21 9.43 5.13
CA THR A 57 34.13 8.34 4.78
C THR A 57 33.35 7.16 4.19
N ILE A 58 33.78 6.72 3.01
CA ILE A 58 33.27 5.52 2.36
C ILE A 58 33.85 4.30 3.07
N LEU A 59 32.99 3.39 3.49
CA LEU A 59 33.40 2.14 4.12
C LEU A 59 34.12 1.23 3.13
N GLU A 60 35.02 0.38 3.64
CA GLU A 60 35.69 -0.66 2.86
C GLU A 60 34.68 -1.47 2.00
N PRO A 61 34.96 -1.72 0.71
CA PRO A 61 34.00 -2.31 -0.24
C PRO A 61 33.34 -3.60 0.25
N GLY A 62 34.13 -4.52 0.82
CA GLY A 62 33.61 -5.79 1.34
C GLY A 62 32.64 -5.60 2.51
N ARG A 63 32.92 -4.64 3.41
CA ARG A 63 32.02 -4.30 4.51
C ARG A 63 30.73 -3.67 3.99
N LEU A 64 30.84 -2.77 3.02
CA LEU A 64 29.68 -2.11 2.42
C LEU A 64 28.75 -3.11 1.72
N ALA A 65 29.30 -4.05 0.95
CA ALA A 65 28.54 -5.08 0.26
C ALA A 65 27.73 -5.98 1.21
N ILE A 66 28.32 -6.34 2.37
CA ILE A 66 27.63 -7.10 3.42
C ILE A 66 26.48 -6.28 4.02
N LEU A 67 26.70 -5.00 4.32
CA LEU A 67 25.68 -4.13 4.90
C LEU A 67 24.51 -3.91 3.94
N ILE A 68 24.79 -3.61 2.67
CA ILE A 68 23.74 -3.41 1.66
C ILE A 68 22.93 -4.69 1.44
N SER A 69 23.57 -5.86 1.40
CA SER A 69 22.86 -7.14 1.32
C SER A 69 21.88 -7.33 2.49
N LYS A 70 22.32 -7.02 3.72
CA LYS A 70 21.44 -7.09 4.90
C LYS A 70 20.29 -6.08 4.86
N VAL A 71 20.53 -4.87 4.35
CA VAL A 71 19.48 -3.87 4.18
C VAL A 71 18.45 -4.37 3.17
N ARG A 72 18.89 -4.88 2.01
CA ARG A 72 18.00 -5.41 0.96
C ARG A 72 17.06 -6.51 1.45
N GLU A 73 17.56 -7.42 2.29
CA GLU A 73 16.72 -8.46 2.91
C GLU A 73 15.57 -7.91 3.77
N LYS A 74 15.70 -6.68 4.28
CA LYS A 74 14.75 -6.06 5.22
C LYS A 74 13.86 -4.99 4.60
N ILE A 75 14.18 -4.48 3.41
CA ILE A 75 13.42 -3.40 2.76
C ILE A 75 11.94 -3.72 2.63
N ALA A 76 11.59 -4.91 2.12
CA ALA A 76 10.19 -5.28 1.93
C ALA A 76 9.38 -5.22 3.25
N ALA A 77 10.00 -5.61 4.36
CA ALA A 77 9.39 -5.52 5.68
C ALA A 77 9.26 -4.07 6.16
N VAL A 78 10.32 -3.25 5.99
CA VAL A 78 10.28 -1.81 6.33
C VAL A 78 9.17 -1.10 5.57
N GLU A 79 9.06 -1.32 4.27
CA GLU A 79 7.99 -0.72 3.46
C GLU A 79 6.59 -1.18 3.88
N ALA A 80 6.44 -2.44 4.26
CA ALA A 80 5.18 -2.93 4.80
C ALA A 80 4.82 -2.22 6.12
N HIS A 81 5.79 -2.02 7.00
CA HIS A 81 5.60 -1.28 8.24
C HIS A 81 5.27 0.19 8.00
N GLU A 82 5.93 0.86 7.05
CA GLU A 82 5.62 2.23 6.67
C GLU A 82 4.20 2.37 6.12
N ARG A 83 3.78 1.47 5.20
CA ARG A 83 2.41 1.45 4.68
C ARG A 83 1.39 1.29 5.79
N ASN A 84 1.62 0.35 6.71
CA ASN A 84 0.73 0.13 7.85
C ASN A 84 0.68 1.35 8.77
N ARG A 85 1.83 2.00 9.03
CA ARG A 85 1.89 3.21 9.85
C ARG A 85 1.20 4.39 9.18
N GLN A 86 1.33 4.54 7.87
CA GLN A 86 0.63 5.58 7.13
C GLN A 86 -0.88 5.36 7.18
N ALA A 87 -1.36 4.14 6.94
CA ALA A 87 -2.78 3.80 7.07
C ALA A 87 -3.33 4.09 8.47
N ALA A 88 -2.56 3.79 9.53
CA ALA A 88 -2.93 4.12 10.90
C ALA A 88 -3.00 5.64 11.14
N LYS A 89 -2.03 6.42 10.63
CA LYS A 89 -2.06 7.89 10.71
C LYS A 89 -3.25 8.49 9.98
N ASP A 90 -3.59 7.96 8.81
CA ASP A 90 -4.72 8.44 8.01
C ASP A 90 -6.03 8.18 8.75
N LEU A 91 -6.19 6.98 9.33
CA LEU A 91 -7.33 6.65 10.18
C LEU A 91 -7.43 7.58 11.40
N ASP A 92 -6.33 7.80 12.12
CA ASP A 92 -6.28 8.72 13.24
C ASP A 92 -6.67 10.15 12.82
N GLY A 93 -6.20 10.59 11.66
CA GLY A 93 -6.56 11.89 11.08
C GLY A 93 -8.06 12.01 10.82
N ILE A 94 -8.66 10.99 10.20
CA ILE A 94 -10.11 10.92 9.97
C ILE A 94 -10.87 10.95 11.30
N LEU A 95 -10.48 10.13 12.27
CA LEU A 95 -11.14 10.06 13.57
C LEU A 95 -11.09 11.42 14.30
N ARG A 96 -9.94 12.10 14.30
CA ARG A 96 -9.81 13.45 14.87
C ARG A 96 -10.70 14.47 14.17
N ALA A 97 -10.74 14.44 12.84
CA ALA A 97 -11.59 15.34 12.06
C ALA A 97 -13.09 15.12 12.37
N VAL A 98 -13.49 13.85 12.52
CA VAL A 98 -14.85 13.48 12.93
C VAL A 98 -15.16 14.02 14.33
N VAL A 99 -14.32 13.73 15.33
CA VAL A 99 -14.50 14.20 16.71
C VAL A 99 -14.62 15.72 16.76
N SER A 100 -13.67 16.44 16.15
CA SER A 100 -13.67 17.91 16.12
C SER A 100 -14.95 18.49 15.47
N SER A 101 -15.48 17.81 14.46
CA SER A 101 -16.69 18.28 13.77
C SER A 101 -17.97 17.99 14.56
N VAL A 102 -18.00 16.92 15.36
CA VAL A 102 -19.08 16.68 16.35
C VAL A 102 -19.02 17.72 17.46
N GLU A 103 -17.85 17.95 18.03
CA GLU A 103 -17.65 18.91 19.13
C GLU A 103 -17.97 20.35 18.72
N SER A 104 -17.65 20.73 17.48
CA SER A 104 -17.99 22.04 16.92
C SER A 104 -19.44 22.18 16.46
N GLY A 105 -20.27 21.13 16.64
CA GLY A 105 -21.69 21.15 16.28
C GLY A 105 -21.97 21.19 14.77
N LYS A 106 -20.95 20.95 13.92
CA LYS A 106 -21.13 20.89 12.45
C LYS A 106 -22.02 19.73 12.03
N PHE A 107 -22.07 18.67 12.83
CA PHE A 107 -23.03 17.58 12.71
C PHE A 107 -23.28 16.93 14.07
N SER A 108 -24.49 16.43 14.27
CA SER A 108 -24.84 15.69 15.49
C SER A 108 -24.28 14.26 15.46
N LEU A 109 -24.05 13.68 16.65
CA LEU A 109 -23.65 12.28 16.79
C LEU A 109 -24.71 11.32 16.20
N GLN A 110 -25.97 11.75 16.18
CA GLN A 110 -27.09 11.03 15.55
C GLN A 110 -27.03 11.10 14.03
N GLU A 111 -26.75 12.26 13.42
CA GLU A 111 -26.53 12.37 11.97
C GLU A 111 -25.33 11.56 11.51
N LEU A 112 -24.24 11.55 12.27
CA LEU A 112 -23.07 10.72 11.96
C LEU A 112 -23.45 9.23 11.95
N LYS A 113 -24.18 8.76 12.97
CA LYS A 113 -24.70 7.38 13.04
C LYS A 113 -25.63 7.07 11.88
N ASN A 114 -26.55 7.97 11.53
CA ASN A 114 -27.47 7.78 10.42
C ASN A 114 -26.70 7.69 9.09
N ARG A 115 -25.75 8.59 8.83
CA ARG A 115 -24.93 8.57 7.62
C ARG A 115 -24.00 7.35 7.54
N LEU A 116 -23.43 6.91 8.66
CA LEU A 116 -22.63 5.66 8.70
C LEU A 116 -23.51 4.42 8.48
N SER A 117 -24.78 4.46 8.90
CA SER A 117 -25.76 3.41 8.66
C SER A 117 -26.24 3.41 7.21
N ASP A 118 -26.40 4.59 6.61
CA ASP A 118 -26.70 4.77 5.18
C ASP A 118 -25.54 4.31 4.29
N LEU A 119 -24.29 4.53 4.74
CA LEU A 119 -23.08 3.97 4.14
C LEU A 119 -22.95 2.46 4.38
N GLY A 120 -23.73 1.85 5.27
CA GLY A 120 -23.47 0.51 5.80
C GLY A 120 -24.54 -0.56 5.56
N THR A 121 -25.77 -0.19 5.20
CA THR A 121 -26.88 -1.16 5.11
C THR A 121 -27.96 -0.75 4.10
N GLY A 122 -27.64 -0.82 2.81
CA GLY A 122 -28.69 -1.06 1.80
C GLY A 122 -29.16 -2.51 1.87
N LYS A 123 -30.42 -2.81 1.55
CA LYS A 123 -30.95 -4.19 1.47
C LYS A 123 -30.13 -5.12 0.56
N ASP A 124 -29.31 -4.55 -0.33
CA ASP A 124 -28.51 -5.26 -1.33
C ASP A 124 -26.97 -5.18 -1.11
N GLY A 125 -26.51 -4.55 -0.01
CA GLY A 125 -25.08 -4.47 0.35
C GLY A 125 -24.45 -3.07 0.38
N LEU A 126 -23.12 -2.97 0.18
CA LEU A 126 -22.33 -1.72 0.23
C LEU A 126 -22.10 -1.14 -1.17
N THR A 127 -22.51 0.11 -1.41
CA THR A 127 -22.31 0.81 -2.70
C THR A 127 -21.21 1.87 -2.60
N LEU A 128 -20.28 1.87 -3.56
CA LEU A 128 -19.12 2.76 -3.61
C LEU A 128 -18.95 3.33 -5.02
N ASP A 129 -18.46 4.57 -5.15
CA ASP A 129 -18.07 5.10 -6.45
C ASP A 129 -16.72 4.51 -6.89
N PHE A 130 -16.67 3.95 -8.10
CA PHE A 130 -15.53 3.22 -8.64
C PHE A 130 -15.23 3.68 -10.08
N ALA A 131 -14.03 4.24 -10.28
CA ALA A 131 -13.50 4.56 -11.61
C ALA A 131 -12.44 3.54 -12.04
N VAL A 132 -12.56 3.07 -13.29
CA VAL A 132 -11.63 2.12 -13.92
C VAL A 132 -10.40 2.86 -14.47
N SER A 133 -10.57 4.07 -15.01
CA SER A 133 -9.52 5.00 -15.43
C SER A 133 -9.95 6.46 -15.23
N SER A 134 -9.05 7.41 -15.42
CA SER A 134 -9.34 8.85 -15.37
C SER A 134 -10.28 9.34 -16.49
N GLU A 135 -10.47 8.54 -17.53
CA GLU A 135 -11.31 8.87 -18.69
C GLU A 135 -12.64 8.09 -18.69
N ASP A 136 -12.80 7.08 -17.84
CA ASP A 136 -14.01 6.26 -17.79
C ASP A 136 -15.08 6.89 -16.90
N ARG A 137 -16.36 6.78 -17.29
CA ARG A 137 -17.48 7.28 -16.47
C ARG A 137 -17.51 6.50 -15.16
N ALA A 138 -17.63 7.21 -14.03
CA ALA A 138 -17.73 6.60 -12.71
C ALA A 138 -18.80 5.50 -12.70
N ARG A 139 -18.40 4.28 -12.34
CA ARG A 139 -19.28 3.13 -12.18
C ARG A 139 -19.54 2.92 -10.70
N LYS A 140 -20.73 2.44 -10.33
CA LYS A 140 -21.01 2.08 -8.94
C LYS A 140 -20.52 0.67 -8.66
N LEU A 141 -19.67 0.49 -7.66
CA LEU A 141 -19.28 -0.81 -7.14
C LEU A 141 -20.25 -1.21 -6.04
N ILE A 142 -20.96 -2.32 -6.21
CA ILE A 142 -21.93 -2.86 -5.26
C ILE A 142 -21.34 -4.14 -4.67
N LEU A 143 -21.12 -4.20 -3.37
CA LEU A 143 -20.65 -5.40 -2.67
C LEU A 143 -21.83 -6.07 -2.01
N THR A 144 -22.05 -7.36 -2.27
CA THR A 144 -23.09 -8.12 -1.55
C THR A 144 -22.78 -8.22 -0.05
N THR A 145 -23.81 -8.50 0.74
CA THR A 145 -23.68 -8.70 2.20
C THR A 145 -22.62 -9.75 2.56
N GLU A 146 -22.50 -10.81 1.76
CA GLU A 146 -21.48 -11.85 1.95
C GLU A 146 -20.05 -11.28 1.84
N VAL A 147 -19.80 -10.44 0.83
CA VAL A 147 -18.50 -9.77 0.64
C VAL A 147 -18.23 -8.79 1.78
N VAL A 148 -19.24 -8.04 2.23
CA VAL A 148 -19.13 -7.13 3.37
C VAL A 148 -18.75 -7.90 4.65
N ASP A 149 -19.30 -9.09 4.86
CA ASP A 149 -18.94 -9.91 6.02
C ASP A 149 -17.50 -10.45 5.95
N GLN A 150 -16.99 -10.77 4.75
CA GLN A 150 -15.57 -11.15 4.57
C GLN A 150 -14.63 -9.96 4.87
N LEU A 151 -15.02 -8.75 4.47
CA LEU A 151 -14.30 -7.50 4.79
C LEU A 151 -14.27 -7.26 6.30
N ARG A 152 -15.42 -7.42 6.99
CA ARG A 152 -15.53 -7.27 8.45
C ARG A 152 -14.63 -8.25 9.20
N ARG A 153 -14.53 -9.49 8.72
CA ARG A 153 -13.67 -10.54 9.28
C ARG A 153 -12.18 -10.34 8.96
N ARG A 154 -11.82 -9.26 8.24
CA ARG A 154 -10.46 -8.94 7.77
C ARG A 154 -9.80 -10.08 6.99
N ARG A 155 -10.60 -10.92 6.33
CA ARG A 155 -10.08 -12.02 5.49
C ARG A 155 -9.62 -11.52 4.13
N ILE A 156 -10.21 -10.41 3.67
CA ILE A 156 -9.91 -9.70 2.44
C ILE A 156 -10.05 -8.20 2.71
N THR A 157 -9.46 -7.36 1.87
CA THR A 157 -9.63 -5.90 1.94
C THR A 157 -10.32 -5.34 0.70
N LEU A 158 -11.00 -4.20 0.87
CA LEU A 158 -11.65 -3.52 -0.24
C LEU A 158 -10.65 -3.07 -1.31
N ALA A 159 -9.46 -2.65 -0.88
CA ALA A 159 -8.38 -2.26 -1.78
C ALA A 159 -7.95 -3.41 -2.71
N GLU A 160 -7.86 -4.63 -2.19
CA GLU A 160 -7.50 -5.81 -2.99
C GLU A 160 -8.59 -6.19 -3.99
N ILE A 161 -9.87 -6.10 -3.59
CA ILE A 161 -11.01 -6.32 -4.50
C ILE A 161 -11.00 -5.29 -5.62
N VAL A 162 -10.91 -3.99 -5.28
CA VAL A 162 -10.90 -2.88 -6.24
C VAL A 162 -9.72 -2.96 -7.19
N ALA A 163 -8.51 -3.25 -6.68
CA ALA A 163 -7.31 -3.39 -7.50
C ALA A 163 -7.41 -4.58 -8.46
N SER A 164 -7.95 -5.71 -8.00
CA SER A 164 -8.13 -6.91 -8.85
C SER A 164 -9.12 -6.64 -9.97
N ILE A 165 -10.26 -6.04 -9.67
CA ILE A 165 -11.27 -5.67 -10.68
C ILE A 165 -10.69 -4.65 -11.66
N ARG A 166 -10.04 -3.59 -11.18
CA ARG A 166 -9.45 -2.56 -12.06
C ARG A 166 -8.40 -3.15 -13.01
N ASN A 167 -7.49 -3.96 -12.48
CA ASN A 167 -6.44 -4.58 -13.30
C ASN A 167 -7.05 -5.51 -14.35
N SER A 168 -7.99 -6.37 -13.97
CA SER A 168 -8.63 -7.28 -14.92
C SER A 168 -9.46 -6.57 -15.97
N LEU A 169 -10.18 -5.49 -15.63
CA LEU A 169 -10.90 -4.69 -16.61
C LEU A 169 -9.96 -3.95 -17.57
N ALA A 170 -8.85 -3.41 -17.08
CA ALA A 170 -7.86 -2.73 -17.92
C ALA A 170 -7.17 -3.66 -18.92
N HIS A 171 -6.99 -4.94 -18.56
CA HIS A 171 -6.27 -5.93 -19.38
C HIS A 171 -7.18 -6.98 -20.03
N ASN A 172 -8.51 -6.87 -19.87
CA ASN A 172 -9.49 -7.90 -20.25
C ASN A 172 -9.15 -9.30 -19.72
N ASP A 173 -8.58 -9.38 -18.51
CA ASP A 173 -8.13 -10.63 -17.87
C ASP A 173 -9.15 -11.12 -16.84
N PHE A 174 -10.26 -11.68 -17.34
CA PHE A 174 -11.30 -12.30 -16.53
C PHE A 174 -11.92 -13.48 -17.28
N LYS A 175 -12.42 -14.47 -16.52
CA LYS A 175 -13.08 -15.65 -17.09
C LYS A 175 -14.58 -15.58 -16.81
N VAL A 176 -15.41 -16.09 -17.70
CA VAL A 176 -16.83 -16.30 -17.38
C VAL A 176 -16.92 -17.35 -16.27
N ASP A 177 -17.68 -17.05 -15.22
CA ASP A 177 -17.95 -18.01 -14.15
C ASP A 177 -18.76 -19.18 -14.71
N ARG A 178 -18.30 -20.40 -14.46
CA ARG A 178 -19.01 -21.61 -14.91
C ARG A 178 -20.38 -21.78 -14.25
N ARG A 179 -20.63 -21.08 -13.14
CA ARG A 179 -21.88 -21.14 -12.37
C ARG A 179 -22.90 -20.09 -12.78
N SER A 180 -22.50 -19.04 -13.50
CA SER A 180 -23.39 -17.97 -13.96
C SER A 180 -22.88 -17.32 -15.24
N VAL A 181 -23.72 -17.29 -16.27
CA VAL A 181 -23.37 -16.77 -17.61
C VAL A 181 -23.14 -15.25 -17.59
N SER A 182 -23.67 -14.55 -16.60
CA SER A 182 -23.53 -13.10 -16.42
C SER A 182 -22.41 -12.70 -15.45
N ALA A 183 -21.74 -13.67 -14.82
CA ALA A 183 -20.71 -13.41 -13.83
C ALA A 183 -19.32 -13.68 -14.39
N PHE A 184 -18.37 -12.88 -13.93
CA PHE A 184 -16.97 -12.96 -14.26
C PHE A 184 -16.16 -13.31 -13.02
N LEU A 185 -15.12 -14.11 -13.20
CA LEU A 185 -14.21 -14.58 -12.19
C LEU A 185 -12.81 -14.05 -12.47
N ILE A 186 -12.23 -13.40 -11.47
CA ILE A 186 -10.86 -12.90 -11.48
C ILE A 186 -10.05 -13.62 -10.40
N ARG A 187 -8.77 -13.84 -10.71
CA ARG A 187 -7.75 -14.21 -9.72
C ARG A 187 -6.86 -13.02 -9.42
N GLY A 188 -7.03 -12.44 -8.25
CA GLY A 188 -6.16 -11.42 -7.70
C GLY A 188 -4.87 -12.01 -7.12
N ARG A 189 -4.04 -11.12 -6.57
CA ARG A 189 -2.81 -11.53 -5.86
C ARG A 189 -3.16 -12.29 -4.58
N GLY A 190 -2.24 -13.16 -4.14
CA GLY A 190 -2.37 -13.86 -2.85
C GLY A 190 -3.50 -14.89 -2.79
N GLY A 191 -3.94 -15.43 -3.93
CA GLY A 191 -5.03 -16.42 -3.98
C GLY A 191 -6.43 -15.81 -3.90
N LEU A 192 -6.57 -14.48 -3.93
CA LEU A 192 -7.87 -13.81 -3.94
C LEU A 192 -8.65 -14.20 -5.20
N MET A 193 -9.84 -14.76 -5.00
CA MET A 193 -10.83 -15.03 -6.03
C MET A 193 -11.94 -13.99 -5.89
N VAL A 194 -12.27 -13.30 -6.99
CA VAL A 194 -13.37 -12.32 -7.03
C VAL A 194 -14.36 -12.72 -8.11
N THR A 195 -15.62 -12.91 -7.73
CA THR A 195 -16.74 -13.07 -8.67
C THR A 195 -17.53 -11.77 -8.71
N PHE A 196 -17.79 -11.26 -9.90
CA PHE A 196 -18.53 -10.02 -10.10
C PHE A 196 -19.37 -10.05 -11.37
N GLU A 197 -20.44 -9.26 -11.39
CA GLU A 197 -21.28 -9.03 -12.55
C GLU A 197 -21.08 -7.60 -13.04
N MET A 198 -21.13 -7.41 -14.35
CA MET A 198 -21.06 -6.07 -14.95
C MET A 198 -22.40 -5.68 -15.56
N TRP A 199 -22.91 -4.54 -15.14
CA TRP A 199 -24.02 -3.84 -15.78
C TRP A 199 -23.55 -2.49 -16.32
N ARG A 200 -24.38 -1.83 -17.14
CA ARG A 200 -24.00 -0.61 -17.91
C ARG A 200 -23.26 0.45 -17.10
N HIS A 201 -23.62 0.65 -15.83
CA HIS A 201 -22.99 1.64 -14.94
C HIS A 201 -22.61 1.06 -13.57
N GLU A 202 -22.65 -0.26 -13.40
CA GLU A 202 -22.52 -0.91 -12.10
C GLU A 202 -21.66 -2.16 -12.21
N VAL A 203 -20.85 -2.37 -11.19
CA VAL A 203 -20.07 -3.59 -10.99
C VAL A 203 -20.53 -4.20 -9.67
N ARG A 204 -21.20 -5.33 -9.73
CA ARG A 204 -21.70 -6.01 -8.53
C ARG A 204 -20.75 -7.15 -8.16
N VAL A 205 -20.03 -7.03 -7.05
CA VAL A 205 -19.20 -8.10 -6.51
C VAL A 205 -20.10 -9.05 -5.72
N THR A 206 -20.27 -10.25 -6.24
CA THR A 206 -21.17 -11.26 -5.68
C THR A 206 -20.46 -12.11 -4.63
N ASN A 207 -19.17 -12.39 -4.82
CA ASN A 207 -18.35 -13.16 -3.89
C ASN A 207 -16.88 -12.73 -3.97
N ALA A 208 -16.18 -12.80 -2.83
CA ALA A 208 -14.75 -12.59 -2.76
C ALA A 208 -14.15 -13.41 -1.61
N TYR A 209 -13.11 -14.21 -1.88
CA TYR A 209 -12.46 -15.07 -0.88
C TYR A 209 -11.02 -15.40 -1.27
N ILE A 210 -10.20 -15.82 -0.31
CA ILE A 210 -8.85 -16.34 -0.57
C ILE A 210 -8.93 -17.86 -0.70
N SER A 211 -8.43 -18.40 -1.82
CA SER A 211 -8.30 -19.84 -2.08
C SER A 211 -6.96 -20.40 -1.67
#